data_AF-A0A9E0H036-F1
#
_entry.id   AF-A0A9E0H036-F1
#
_cell.length_a   1.000
_cell.length_b   1.000
_cell.length_c   1.000
_cell.angle_alpha   90.00
_cell.angle_beta   90.00
_cell.angle_gamma   90.00
#
_symmetry.space_group_name_H-M   'P 1'
#
loop_
_entity.id
_entity.type
_entity.pdbx_description
1 polymer ?
#
loop_
_entity_poly.entity_id
_entity_poly.type
_entity_poly.pdbx_seq_one_letter_code
_entity_poly.pdbx_strand_id
1 'polypeptide(L)'
;MPKGPQGHKRPANVVSNAVTVAKVATGEIDEEVDYATSKSIRGSAGGKARAKHLSNGERSQIAKAGAKARWKKGRSADMTSQDRLMAALFDNPQREHADIKFFVMGGMDLTAEQLCEDAAEMLEQMDNSEGDTTFTETFAQRDVKEFIASI
;
A
#
# COMPACT_ATOMS: atom_id res chain seq x y z
N MET A 1 -43.94 9.54 21.40
CA MET A 1 -42.77 10.44 21.44
C MET A 1 -43.20 11.84 21.03
N PRO A 2 -42.84 12.89 21.78
CA PRO A 2 -43.16 14.26 21.42
C PRO A 2 -42.51 14.61 20.08
N LYS A 3 -43.32 15.10 19.14
CA LYS A 3 -42.86 15.57 17.82
C LYS A 3 -42.26 16.97 17.99
N GLY A 4 -41.25 17.28 17.18
CA GLY A 4 -40.74 18.65 17.09
C GLY A 4 -41.78 19.59 16.45
N PRO A 5 -41.54 20.91 16.49
CA PRO A 5 -42.42 21.90 15.86
C PRO A 5 -42.63 21.68 14.35
N GLN A 6 -41.70 21.01 13.67
CA GLN A 6 -41.80 20.59 12.27
C GLN A 6 -42.38 19.17 12.08
N GLY A 7 -42.97 18.57 13.12
CA GLY A 7 -43.60 17.24 13.04
C GLY A 7 -42.62 16.06 13.01
N HIS A 8 -41.31 16.28 12.87
CA HIS A 8 -40.31 15.23 12.92
C HIS A 8 -40.28 14.55 14.29
N LYS A 9 -40.15 13.21 14.28
CA LYS A 9 -39.86 12.44 15.49
C LYS A 9 -38.47 12.84 15.96
N ARG A 10 -38.35 13.32 17.19
CA ARG A 10 -37.04 13.54 17.82
C ARG A 10 -36.32 12.19 17.96
N PRO A 11 -34.98 12.12 17.92
CA PRO A 11 -34.28 10.93 18.36
C PRO A 11 -34.66 10.63 19.82
N ALA A 12 -34.73 9.36 20.20
CA ALA A 12 -35.08 8.96 21.56
C ALA A 12 -34.02 9.50 22.54
N ASN A 13 -34.47 10.08 23.66
CA ASN A 13 -33.58 10.45 24.75
C ASN A 13 -33.16 9.20 25.54
N VAL A 14 -32.11 9.33 26.36
CA VAL A 14 -31.55 8.21 27.13
C VAL A 14 -32.60 7.56 28.04
N VAL A 15 -33.48 8.37 28.64
CA VAL A 15 -34.57 7.88 29.52
C VAL A 15 -35.59 7.04 28.75
N SER A 16 -36.02 7.50 27.57
CA SER A 16 -36.97 6.76 26.74
C SER A 16 -36.37 5.44 26.27
N ASN A 17 -35.07 5.42 25.96
CA ASN A 17 -34.37 4.17 25.63
C ASN A 17 -34.34 3.21 26.82
N ALA A 18 -34.07 3.69 28.04
CA ALA A 18 -34.08 2.85 29.24
C ALA A 18 -35.47 2.22 29.48
N VAL A 19 -36.56 2.98 29.28
CA VAL A 19 -37.92 2.44 29.37
C VAL A 19 -38.19 1.40 28.29
N THR A 20 -37.75 1.62 27.06
CA THR A 20 -37.89 0.62 25.99
C THR A 20 -37.14 -0.67 26.33
N VAL A 21 -35.90 -0.58 26.83
CA VAL A 21 -35.12 -1.74 27.27
C VAL A 21 -35.81 -2.49 28.41
N ALA A 22 -36.35 -1.76 29.40
CA ALA A 22 -37.10 -2.37 30.49
C ALA A 22 -38.33 -3.14 29.99
N LYS A 23 -39.07 -2.59 29.02
CA LYS A 23 -40.24 -3.26 28.43
C LYS A 23 -39.90 -4.49 27.62
N VAL A 24 -38.76 -4.47 26.92
CA VAL A 24 -38.23 -5.67 26.24
C VAL A 24 -37.85 -6.72 27.29
N ALA A 25 -37.17 -6.33 28.36
CA ALA A 25 -36.76 -7.24 29.43
C ALA A 25 -37.94 -7.86 30.20
N THR A 26 -39.07 -7.15 30.30
CA THR A 26 -40.31 -7.67 30.91
C THR A 26 -41.19 -8.46 29.96
N GLY A 27 -40.85 -8.52 28.66
CA GLY A 27 -41.66 -9.20 27.64
C GLY A 27 -42.94 -8.46 27.27
N GLU A 28 -43.06 -7.16 27.61
CA GLU A 28 -44.18 -6.32 27.15
C GLU A 28 -44.07 -5.96 25.66
N ILE A 29 -42.85 -5.99 25.12
CA ILE A 29 -42.55 -5.70 23.72
C ILE A 29 -41.65 -6.82 23.21
N ASP A 30 -42.05 -7.45 22.09
CA ASP A 30 -41.20 -8.39 21.38
C ASP A 30 -40.01 -7.66 20.76
N GLU A 31 -38.81 -8.14 21.03
CA GLU A 31 -37.62 -7.70 20.32
C GLU A 31 -37.62 -8.36 18.94
N GLU A 32 -38.01 -7.60 17.92
CA GLU A 32 -37.78 -7.98 16.53
C GLU A 32 -36.28 -7.83 16.25
N VAL A 33 -35.51 -8.85 16.66
CA VAL A 33 -34.11 -9.00 16.27
C VAL A 33 -34.13 -9.40 14.82
N ASP A 34 -34.26 -8.40 13.94
CA ASP A 34 -33.80 -8.55 12.57
C ASP A 34 -32.30 -8.82 12.75
N TYR A 35 -31.91 -10.10 12.67
CA TYR A 35 -30.52 -10.55 12.66
C TYR A 35 -29.93 -9.90 11.44
N ALA A 36 -29.55 -8.63 11.60
CA ALA A 36 -29.26 -7.73 10.51
C ALA A 36 -28.28 -8.49 9.66
N THR A 37 -28.72 -8.87 8.46
CA THR A 37 -27.93 -9.56 7.46
C THR A 37 -26.57 -8.90 7.52
N SER A 38 -25.61 -9.64 8.08
CA SER A 38 -24.45 -9.08 8.79
C SER A 38 -23.82 -7.96 7.99
N LYS A 39 -23.24 -6.94 8.63
CA LYS A 39 -22.48 -5.88 7.93
C LYS A 39 -21.52 -6.46 6.87
N SER A 40 -21.03 -7.68 7.12
CA SER A 40 -20.31 -8.53 6.17
C SER A 40 -21.08 -8.84 4.87
N ILE A 41 -22.33 -9.31 4.93
CA ILE A 41 -23.17 -9.58 3.75
C ILE A 41 -23.35 -8.32 2.91
N ARG A 42 -23.71 -7.18 3.53
CA ARG A 42 -23.89 -5.90 2.82
C ARG A 42 -22.58 -5.39 2.21
N GLY A 43 -21.46 -5.51 2.92
CA GLY A 43 -20.13 -5.19 2.40
C GLY A 43 -19.71 -6.08 1.23
N SER A 44 -20.00 -7.38 1.31
CA SER A 44 -19.71 -8.36 0.26
C SER A 44 -20.52 -8.08 -1.01
N ALA A 45 -21.79 -7.70 -0.87
CA ALA A 45 -22.66 -7.35 -1.99
C ALA A 45 -22.13 -6.12 -2.74
N GLY A 46 -21.74 -5.07 -2.00
CA GLY A 46 -21.12 -3.88 -2.59
C GLY A 46 -19.77 -4.16 -3.25
N GLY A 47 -18.95 -5.04 -2.64
CA GLY A 47 -17.68 -5.49 -3.22
C GLY A 47 -17.88 -6.24 -4.53
N LYS A 48 -18.80 -7.20 -4.57
CA LYS A 48 -19.15 -7.97 -5.77
C LYS A 48 -19.70 -7.07 -6.88
N ALA A 49 -20.56 -6.11 -6.56
CA ALA A 49 -21.10 -5.16 -7.53
C ALA A 49 -19.98 -4.32 -8.18
N ARG A 50 -19.06 -3.76 -7.40
CA ARG A 50 -17.90 -3.02 -7.93
C ARG A 50 -17.00 -3.90 -8.79
N ALA A 51 -16.75 -5.14 -8.37
CA ALA A 51 -15.92 -6.07 -9.12
C ALA A 51 -16.53 -6.49 -10.47
N LYS A 52 -17.87 -6.52 -10.58
CA LYS A 52 -18.58 -6.80 -11.84
C LYS A 52 -18.51 -5.62 -12.82
N HIS A 53 -18.50 -4.38 -12.33
CA HIS A 53 -18.48 -3.18 -13.17
C HIS A 53 -17.09 -2.77 -13.67
N LEU A 54 -16.02 -3.23 -13.00
CA LEU A 54 -14.65 -2.86 -13.35
C LEU A 54 -13.98 -3.94 -14.22
N SER A 55 -13.35 -3.51 -15.30
CA SER A 55 -12.46 -4.36 -16.10
C SER A 55 -11.20 -4.77 -15.33
N ASN A 56 -10.46 -5.77 -15.84
CA ASN A 56 -9.18 -6.16 -15.25
C ASN A 56 -8.15 -5.01 -15.27
N GLY A 57 -8.14 -4.22 -16.35
CA GLY A 57 -7.26 -3.06 -16.49
C GLY A 57 -7.55 -1.99 -15.43
N GLU A 58 -8.81 -1.62 -15.26
CA GLU A 58 -9.23 -0.62 -14.27
C GLU A 58 -8.96 -1.09 -12.83
N ARG A 59 -9.18 -2.38 -12.54
CA ARG A 59 -8.82 -2.97 -11.24
C ARG A 59 -7.32 -2.85 -10.95
N SER A 60 -6.47 -3.14 -11.94
CA SER A 60 -5.02 -3.01 -11.84
C SER A 60 -4.60 -1.55 -11.62
N GLN A 61 -5.22 -0.60 -12.33
CA GLN A 61 -4.94 0.82 -12.17
C GLN A 61 -5.33 1.34 -10.77
N ILE A 62 -6.52 0.97 -10.28
CA ILE A 62 -6.98 1.33 -8.92
C ILE A 62 -6.02 0.75 -7.87
N ALA A 63 -5.58 -0.51 -8.04
CA ALA A 63 -4.63 -1.13 -7.14
C ALA A 63 -3.28 -0.39 -7.12
N LYS A 64 -2.74 -0.03 -8.31
CA LYS A 64 -1.51 0.77 -8.43
C LYS A 64 -1.65 2.14 -7.77
N ALA A 65 -2.77 2.82 -7.97
CA ALA A 65 -3.05 4.12 -7.35
C ALA A 65 -3.12 4.01 -5.82
N GLY A 66 -3.80 2.99 -5.29
CA GLY A 66 -3.89 2.71 -3.86
C GLY A 66 -2.53 2.40 -3.25
N ALA A 67 -1.71 1.58 -3.91
CA ALA A 67 -0.34 1.31 -3.50
C ALA A 67 0.49 2.60 -3.47
N LYS A 68 0.44 3.41 -4.55
CA LYS A 68 1.14 4.70 -4.61
C LYS A 68 0.75 5.60 -3.45
N ALA A 69 -0.53 5.71 -3.11
CA ALA A 69 -1.02 6.51 -1.99
C ALA A 69 -0.53 5.98 -0.63
N ARG A 70 -0.64 4.67 -0.39
CA ARG A 70 -0.19 4.02 0.87
C ARG A 70 1.30 4.22 1.09
N TRP A 71 2.10 4.03 0.04
CA TRP A 71 3.56 4.08 0.10
C TRP A 71 4.14 5.48 -0.18
N LYS A 72 3.31 6.52 -0.28
CA LYS A 72 3.75 7.91 -0.40
C LYS A 72 4.18 8.48 0.97
N LYS A 73 3.57 8.04 2.06
CA LYS A 73 3.72 8.67 3.40
C LYS A 73 5.05 8.37 4.13
N GLY A 74 6.00 7.73 3.48
CA GLY A 74 7.35 7.47 4.04
C GLY A 74 8.49 7.71 3.05
N ARG A 75 8.19 8.14 1.82
CA ARG A 75 9.20 8.60 0.87
C ARG A 75 9.12 10.11 0.84
N SER A 76 10.10 10.80 1.42
CA SER A 76 10.29 12.21 1.09
C SER A 76 10.44 12.30 -0.43
N ALA A 77 9.69 13.22 -1.04
CA ALA A 77 9.69 13.38 -2.49
C ALA A 77 11.08 13.78 -3.03
N ASP A 78 11.93 14.30 -2.14
CA ASP A 78 13.23 14.89 -2.44
C ASP A 78 14.42 13.94 -2.24
N MET A 79 14.21 12.73 -1.70
CA MET A 79 15.31 11.77 -1.56
C MET A 79 15.63 11.13 -2.91
N THR A 80 16.90 11.24 -3.31
CA THR A 80 17.45 10.54 -4.48
C THR A 80 17.39 9.03 -4.27
N SER A 81 17.54 8.26 -5.35
CA SER A 81 17.60 6.79 -5.25
C SER A 81 18.76 6.32 -4.37
N GLN A 82 19.88 7.07 -4.38
CA GLN A 82 21.04 6.83 -3.53
C GLN A 82 20.71 7.09 -2.05
N ASP A 83 20.06 8.21 -1.72
CA ASP A 83 19.69 8.51 -0.32
C ASP A 83 18.75 7.44 0.26
N ARG A 84 17.86 6.86 -0.56
CA ARG A 84 16.98 5.77 -0.15
C ARG A 84 17.75 4.48 0.14
N LEU A 85 18.76 4.18 -0.68
CA LEU A 85 19.63 3.03 -0.49
C LEU A 85 20.43 3.19 0.81
N MET A 86 21.07 4.35 0.99
CA MET A 86 21.86 4.65 2.18
C MET A 86 21.02 4.62 3.46
N ALA A 87 19.83 5.25 3.46
CA ALA A 87 18.93 5.18 4.61
C ALA A 87 18.48 3.74 4.93
N ALA A 88 18.17 2.95 3.90
CA ALA A 88 17.71 1.58 4.10
C ALA A 88 18.81 0.61 4.58
N LEU A 89 20.07 0.88 4.21
CA LEU A 89 21.25 0.11 4.62
C LEU A 89 21.73 0.52 6.02
N PHE A 90 21.71 1.82 6.35
CA PHE A 90 22.44 2.34 7.51
C PHE A 90 21.56 2.94 8.63
N ASP A 91 20.33 3.38 8.36
CA ASP A 91 19.49 4.01 9.41
C ASP A 91 18.81 3.01 10.35
N ASN A 92 18.91 1.71 10.10
CA ASN A 92 18.39 0.67 10.99
C ASN A 92 19.53 -0.12 11.63
N PRO A 93 20.04 0.29 12.81
CA PRO A 93 21.15 -0.40 13.49
C PRO A 93 20.81 -1.82 13.94
N GLN A 94 19.54 -2.23 13.86
CA GLN A 94 19.03 -3.56 14.19
C GLN A 94 18.82 -4.46 12.94
N ARG A 95 19.08 -3.95 11.72
CA ARG A 95 19.00 -4.78 10.51
C ARG A 95 20.35 -5.43 10.25
N GLU A 96 20.39 -6.75 10.40
CA GLU A 96 21.59 -7.53 10.06
C GLU A 96 21.79 -7.63 8.53
N HIS A 97 20.71 -7.59 7.75
CA HIS A 97 20.75 -7.70 6.29
C HIS A 97 19.71 -6.80 5.62
N ALA A 98 20.08 -6.15 4.52
CA ALA A 98 19.15 -5.49 3.61
C ALA A 98 18.91 -6.38 2.39
N ASP A 99 17.64 -6.65 2.06
CA ASP A 99 17.31 -7.42 0.86
C ASP A 99 17.49 -6.53 -0.37
N ILE A 100 18.57 -6.77 -1.12
CA ILE A 100 18.97 -5.97 -2.28
C ILE A 100 17.91 -6.06 -3.39
N LYS A 101 17.08 -7.11 -3.41
CA LYS A 101 15.92 -7.21 -4.34
C LYS A 101 14.93 -6.07 -4.18
N PHE A 102 14.91 -5.38 -3.02
CA PHE A 102 14.10 -4.19 -2.80
C PHE A 102 14.49 -3.02 -3.74
N PHE A 103 15.74 -2.97 -4.21
CA PHE A 103 16.24 -1.93 -5.11
C PHE A 103 16.09 -2.28 -6.59
N VAL A 104 16.02 -3.57 -6.93
CA VAL A 104 15.82 -4.08 -8.30
C VAL A 104 14.34 -4.13 -8.67
N MET A 105 13.55 -3.13 -8.27
CA MET A 105 12.17 -3.00 -8.76
C MET A 105 12.18 -2.42 -10.18
N GLY A 106 12.39 -3.30 -11.16
CA GLY A 106 12.29 -2.93 -12.58
C GLY A 106 12.94 -3.92 -13.53
N GLY A 107 12.47 -5.17 -13.56
CA GLY A 107 12.60 -6.06 -14.73
C GLY A 107 14.00 -6.29 -15.30
N MET A 108 15.06 -6.15 -14.50
CA MET A 108 16.38 -6.62 -14.90
C MET A 108 16.51 -8.07 -14.43
N ASP A 109 16.67 -8.99 -15.38
CA ASP A 109 17.05 -10.38 -15.13
C ASP A 109 18.53 -10.43 -14.66
N LEU A 110 18.83 -9.74 -13.57
CA LEU A 110 20.12 -9.82 -12.91
C LEU A 110 20.03 -10.93 -11.87
N THR A 111 20.84 -11.96 -12.05
CA THR A 111 20.98 -12.99 -11.04
C THR A 111 21.70 -12.41 -9.82
N ALA A 112 21.45 -12.96 -8.64
CA ALA A 112 22.08 -12.47 -7.40
C ALA A 112 23.61 -12.55 -7.47
N GLU A 113 24.13 -13.56 -8.20
CA GLU A 113 25.56 -13.77 -8.42
C GLU A 113 26.19 -12.63 -9.22
N GLN A 114 25.57 -12.24 -10.34
CA GLN A 114 26.03 -11.10 -11.17
C GLN A 114 26.04 -9.78 -10.39
N LEU A 115 25.04 -9.56 -9.53
CA LEU A 115 25.00 -8.37 -8.70
C LEU A 115 26.13 -8.34 -7.64
N CYS A 116 26.47 -9.50 -7.08
CA CYS A 116 27.56 -9.63 -6.13
C CYS A 116 28.92 -9.46 -6.81
N GLU A 117 29.09 -9.96 -8.04
CA GLU A 117 30.29 -9.76 -8.85
C GLU A 117 30.47 -8.28 -9.22
N ASP A 118 29.42 -7.62 -9.72
CA ASP A 118 29.46 -6.18 -10.05
C ASP A 118 29.78 -5.33 -8.80
N ALA A 119 29.20 -5.66 -7.66
CA ALA A 119 29.47 -4.95 -6.40
C ALA A 119 30.91 -5.17 -5.91
N ALA A 120 31.47 -6.37 -6.09
CA ALA A 120 32.86 -6.66 -5.74
C ALA A 120 33.84 -5.92 -6.65
N GLU A 121 33.56 -5.85 -7.96
CA GLU A 121 34.38 -5.12 -8.92
C GLU A 121 34.37 -3.60 -8.62
N MET A 122 33.22 -3.04 -8.24
CA MET A 122 33.15 -1.63 -7.82
C MET A 122 33.98 -1.36 -6.56
N LEU A 123 33.96 -2.24 -5.56
CA LEU A 123 34.76 -2.09 -4.35
C LEU A 123 36.26 -2.16 -4.67
N GLU A 124 36.65 -3.08 -5.55
CA GLU A 124 38.04 -3.21 -5.99
C GLU A 124 38.49 -1.98 -6.82
N GLN A 125 37.62 -1.41 -7.63
CA GLN A 125 37.90 -0.15 -8.34
C GLN A 125 38.02 1.05 -7.38
N MET A 126 37.19 1.09 -6.33
CA MET A 126 37.28 2.14 -5.31
C MET A 126 38.59 2.06 -4.52
N ASP A 127 39.00 0.86 -4.11
CA ASP A 127 40.24 0.63 -3.37
C ASP A 127 41.50 0.86 -4.23
N ASN A 128 41.40 0.62 -5.53
CA ASN A 128 42.51 0.83 -6.48
C ASN A 128 42.56 2.25 -7.09
N SER A 129 41.53 3.08 -6.87
CA SER A 129 41.51 4.48 -7.34
C SER A 129 42.19 5.42 -6.34
N GLU A 130 43.52 5.47 -6.36
CA GLU A 130 44.24 6.59 -5.75
C GLU A 130 44.01 7.87 -6.58
N GLY A 131 42.90 8.57 -6.33
CA GLY A 131 42.84 10.03 -6.47
C GLY A 131 42.21 10.66 -7.71
N ASP A 132 41.20 10.08 -8.35
CA ASP A 132 40.37 10.85 -9.31
C ASP A 132 38.88 10.51 -9.20
N THR A 133 38.12 11.37 -8.51
CA THR A 133 36.67 11.27 -8.32
C THR A 133 35.89 11.80 -9.54
N THR A 134 36.28 11.41 -10.74
CA THR A 134 35.46 11.65 -11.94
C THR A 134 34.80 10.33 -12.34
N PHE A 135 33.63 10.09 -11.73
CA PHE A 135 32.70 9.03 -12.08
C PHE A 135 32.31 9.19 -13.56
N THR A 136 33.02 8.51 -14.45
CA THR A 136 32.66 8.45 -15.87
C THR A 136 31.51 7.47 -15.99
N GLU A 137 30.37 8.02 -16.39
CA GLU A 137 29.12 7.31 -16.72
C GLU A 137 29.40 6.17 -17.71
N THR A 138 29.68 4.99 -17.19
CA THR A 138 29.78 3.74 -17.96
C THR A 138 28.77 2.72 -17.46
N PHE A 139 27.64 3.19 -16.93
CA PHE A 139 26.43 2.36 -16.92
C PHE A 139 25.88 2.37 -18.35
N ALA A 140 26.40 1.44 -19.13
CA ALA A 140 26.17 1.28 -20.56
C ALA A 140 24.74 1.61 -20.95
N GLN A 141 24.61 2.60 -21.84
CA GLN A 141 23.50 2.72 -22.78
C GLN A 141 23.44 1.42 -23.60
N ARG A 142 22.87 0.34 -23.04
CA ARG A 142 22.35 -0.75 -23.86
C ARG A 142 21.13 -0.17 -24.55
N ASP A 143 21.35 0.20 -25.81
CA ASP A 143 20.38 0.84 -26.68
C ASP A 143 19.13 -0.05 -26.74
N VAL A 144 18.04 0.43 -26.11
CA VAL A 144 16.76 -0.29 -25.99
C VAL A 144 16.20 -0.69 -27.36
N LYS A 145 16.68 -0.05 -28.43
CA LYS A 145 16.35 -0.36 -29.83
C LYS A 145 16.81 -1.76 -30.28
N GLU A 146 17.95 -2.26 -29.81
CA GLU A 146 18.43 -3.59 -30.24
C GLU A 146 17.64 -4.73 -29.59
N PHE A 147 17.17 -4.55 -28.35
CA PHE A 147 16.37 -5.56 -27.65
C PHE A 147 14.99 -5.76 -28.30
N ILE A 148 14.37 -4.69 -28.79
CA ILE A 148 13.06 -4.74 -29.48
C ILE A 148 13.16 -5.40 -30.86
N ALA A 149 14.33 -5.38 -31.50
CA ALA A 149 14.53 -5.98 -32.82
C ALA A 149 14.71 -7.52 -32.79
N SER A 150 14.83 -8.13 -31.60
CA SER A 150 15.07 -9.58 -31.43
C SER A 150 13.87 -10.39 -30.89
N ILE A 151 12.73 -9.73 -30.64
CA ILE A 151 11.44 -10.35 -30.28
C ILE A 151 10.52 -10.34 -31.50
#